data_AF-F4P2T0-F1
#
_entry.id   AF-F4P2T0-F1
#
_cell.length_a   1.000
_cell.length_b   1.000
_cell.length_c   1.000
_cell.angle_alpha   90.00
_cell.angle_beta   90.00
_cell.angle_gamma   90.00
#
_symmetry.space_group_name_H-M   'P 1'
#
loop_
_entity.id
_entity.type
_entity.pdbx_description
1 polymer ?
#
loop_
_entity_poly.entity_id
_entity_poly.type
_entity_poly.pdbx_seq_one_letter_code
_entity_poly.pdbx_strand_id
1 'polypeptide(L)'
;MKLSIAVLSSILAVCSVTTAGPVYPSSATNAGASTSKASTSGASADESDSPEFPTKDGLKKYCSPFGTTQASLIEEIAKTRARIDKMLERLEGVRHNTSIQRRVVLETVQKFESLKKTPGQLLDNAEDEYNLHQKKLEELEERLEERVKIAWTKIEEEKELKKMLVHNLSSRSLMRSDSSLGRVPGYSQCFYYFFNYFMEELV
;
A
#
# COMPACT_ATOMS: atom_id res chain seq x y z
N MET A 1 -10.30 -28.62 -12.77
CA MET A 1 -9.77 -27.97 -11.55
C MET A 1 -8.24 -28.08 -11.52
N LYS A 2 -7.51 -27.15 -12.15
CA LYS A 2 -6.03 -27.04 -12.06
C LYS A 2 -5.52 -25.59 -12.11
N LEU A 3 -6.40 -24.59 -12.20
CA LEU A 3 -6.01 -23.17 -12.32
C LEU A 3 -5.75 -22.49 -10.95
N SER A 4 -6.35 -22.99 -9.87
CA SER A 4 -6.29 -22.35 -8.54
C SER A 4 -4.91 -22.46 -7.86
N ILE A 5 -4.11 -23.48 -8.20
CA ILE A 5 -2.79 -23.70 -7.58
C ILE A 5 -1.73 -22.73 -8.15
N ALA A 6 -1.83 -22.38 -9.43
CA ALA A 6 -0.89 -21.45 -10.07
C ALA A 6 -1.03 -20.02 -9.54
N VAL A 7 -2.25 -19.58 -9.23
CA VAL A 7 -2.52 -18.25 -8.68
C VAL A 7 -2.00 -18.12 -7.24
N LEU A 8 -2.13 -19.16 -6.42
CA LEU A 8 -1.63 -19.19 -5.04
C LEU A 8 -0.10 -19.12 -4.95
N SER A 9 0.62 -19.75 -5.89
CA SER A 9 2.09 -19.71 -5.90
C SER A 9 2.65 -18.31 -6.23
N SER A 10 1.90 -17.49 -6.97
CA SER A 10 2.30 -16.10 -7.27
C SER A 10 2.12 -15.15 -6.07
N ILE A 11 1.23 -15.45 -5.13
CA ILE A 11 0.95 -14.61 -3.96
C ILE A 11 2.08 -14.69 -2.92
N LEU A 12 2.71 -15.86 -2.76
CA LEU A 12 3.85 -16.04 -1.83
C LEU A 12 5.13 -15.35 -2.31
N ALA A 13 5.31 -15.21 -3.62
CA ALA A 13 6.47 -14.53 -4.21
C ALA A 13 6.47 -13.01 -3.94
N VAL A 14 5.30 -12.38 -3.89
CA VAL A 14 5.17 -10.93 -3.66
C VAL A 14 5.36 -10.57 -2.17
N CYS A 15 5.05 -11.49 -1.24
CA CYS A 15 5.16 -11.24 0.20
C CYS A 15 6.54 -11.61 0.80
N SER A 16 7.45 -12.24 0.03
CA SER A 16 8.77 -12.66 0.52
C SER A 16 9.86 -11.59 0.36
N VAL A 17 9.54 -10.40 -0.16
CA VAL A 17 10.47 -9.28 -0.21
C VAL A 17 10.41 -8.53 1.12
N THR A 18 11.03 -9.10 2.14
CA THR A 18 11.39 -8.41 3.38
C THR A 18 12.40 -7.32 3.04
N THR A 19 11.91 -6.15 2.65
CA THR A 19 12.71 -4.92 2.67
C THR A 19 12.71 -4.46 4.11
N ALA A 20 13.84 -4.66 4.79
CA ALA A 20 14.09 -4.02 6.07
C ALA A 20 13.87 -2.51 5.91
N GLY A 21 12.81 -1.98 6.52
CA GLY A 21 12.56 -0.55 6.55
C GLY A 21 13.77 0.17 7.16
N PRO A 22 14.20 1.32 6.63
CA PRO A 22 15.26 2.09 7.25
C PRO A 22 14.83 2.52 8.65
N VAL A 23 15.59 2.10 9.65
CA VAL A 23 15.46 2.59 11.04
C VAL A 23 15.73 4.09 11.01
N TYR A 24 14.68 4.88 11.27
CA TYR A 24 14.78 6.33 11.42
C TYR A 24 15.60 6.65 12.68
N PRO A 25 16.72 7.38 12.59
CA PRO A 25 17.31 7.99 13.76
C PRO A 25 16.44 9.19 14.14
N SER A 26 15.65 9.05 15.20
CA SER A 26 14.93 10.18 15.80
C SER A 26 15.96 11.17 16.35
N SER A 27 15.94 12.40 15.86
CA SER A 27 16.91 13.44 16.20
C SER A 27 16.75 13.83 17.66
N ALA A 28 17.85 13.70 18.41
CA ALA A 28 17.92 13.99 19.82
C ALA A 28 17.60 15.45 20.14
N THR A 29 16.86 15.58 21.24
CA THR A 29 16.62 16.75 22.09
C THR A 29 17.73 17.80 22.03
N ASN A 30 17.39 19.03 21.65
CA ASN A 30 18.18 20.20 22.02
C ASN A 30 17.31 21.12 22.90
N ALA A 31 17.60 21.07 24.19
CA ALA A 31 17.09 22.00 25.17
C ALA A 31 17.83 23.34 25.01
N GLY A 32 17.08 24.43 24.87
CA GLY A 32 17.58 25.80 24.86
C GLY A 32 16.48 26.74 25.35
N ALA A 33 16.73 27.37 26.51
CA ALA A 33 15.74 28.08 27.30
C ALA A 33 15.54 29.56 26.91
N SER A 34 14.37 30.07 27.33
CA SER A 34 14.04 31.46 27.71
C SER A 34 13.85 32.54 26.63
N THR A 35 12.61 33.03 26.44
CA THR A 35 12.09 34.22 27.14
C THR A 35 10.63 34.53 26.74
N SER A 36 9.89 35.07 27.71
CA SER A 36 8.46 35.37 27.70
C SER A 36 8.11 36.65 26.91
N LYS A 37 7.02 36.63 26.11
CA LYS A 37 6.17 37.82 25.95
C LYS A 37 4.75 37.50 25.43
N ALA A 38 3.79 37.88 26.27
CA ALA A 38 2.46 38.44 26.00
C ALA A 38 1.49 37.70 25.06
N SER A 39 0.38 37.28 25.67
CA SER A 39 -0.90 36.96 25.03
C SER A 39 -1.38 38.06 24.09
N THR A 40 -1.81 37.64 22.90
CA THR A 40 -2.90 38.29 22.16
C THR A 40 -3.88 37.21 21.74
N SER A 41 -5.09 37.33 22.26
CA SER A 41 -6.28 36.60 21.84
C SER A 41 -6.61 36.88 20.38
N GLY A 42 -7.13 35.87 19.69
CA GLY A 42 -7.97 36.07 18.51
C GLY A 42 -7.42 35.43 17.25
N ALA A 43 -7.77 34.15 17.08
CA ALA A 43 -8.25 33.55 15.84
C ALA A 43 -8.20 32.03 16.03
N SER A 44 -9.32 31.45 16.45
CA SER A 44 -9.61 30.05 16.13
C SER A 44 -9.89 30.00 14.63
N ALA A 45 -8.82 29.97 13.84
CA ALA A 45 -8.88 29.33 12.54
C ALA A 45 -8.61 27.86 12.83
N ASP A 46 -9.65 27.05 12.64
CA ASP A 46 -9.55 25.62 12.45
C ASP A 46 -8.67 25.44 11.20
N GLU A 47 -7.35 25.45 11.40
CA GLU A 47 -6.38 25.05 10.41
C GLU A 47 -6.62 23.55 10.27
N SER A 48 -7.46 23.18 9.32
CA SER A 48 -7.46 21.82 8.83
C SER A 48 -6.01 21.56 8.43
N ASP A 49 -5.30 20.75 9.23
CA ASP A 49 -3.97 20.19 8.95
C ASP A 49 -4.03 19.25 7.73
N SER A 50 -4.75 19.63 6.68
CA SER A 50 -4.57 19.07 5.36
C SER A 50 -3.17 19.46 4.92
N PRO A 51 -2.31 18.51 4.54
CA PRO A 51 -0.98 18.83 4.10
C PRO A 51 -1.10 19.80 2.91
N GLU A 52 -0.44 20.96 3.01
CA GLU A 52 -0.39 21.93 1.93
C GLU A 52 0.31 21.23 0.75
N PHE A 53 -0.40 21.09 -0.38
CA PHE A 53 0.13 20.42 -1.56
C PHE A 53 1.55 20.91 -1.87
N PRO A 54 2.47 20.03 -2.31
CA PRO A 54 3.86 20.38 -2.56
C PRO A 54 4.07 21.76 -3.21
N THR A 55 4.74 22.66 -2.48
CA THR A 55 4.93 24.05 -2.92
C THR A 55 6.08 24.20 -3.91
N LYS A 56 6.12 25.31 -4.66
CA LYS A 56 7.23 25.63 -5.59
C LYS A 56 8.58 25.66 -4.88
N ASP A 57 8.64 26.19 -3.66
CA ASP A 57 9.87 26.21 -2.85
C ASP A 57 10.27 24.81 -2.41
N GLY A 58 9.29 23.97 -2.06
CA GLY A 58 9.50 22.56 -1.80
C GLY A 58 10.04 21.80 -3.02
N LEU A 59 9.52 22.04 -4.22
CA LEU A 59 10.06 21.47 -5.46
C LEU A 59 11.53 21.87 -5.66
N LYS A 60 11.87 23.14 -5.46
CA LYS A 60 13.26 23.61 -5.59
C LYS A 60 14.18 22.96 -4.56
N LYS A 61 13.71 22.79 -3.32
CA LYS A 61 14.48 22.24 -2.20
C LYS A 61 14.68 20.73 -2.30
N TYR A 62 13.62 19.98 -2.61
CA TYR A 62 13.60 18.52 -2.53
C TYR A 62 13.78 17.83 -3.88
N CYS A 63 13.49 18.51 -4.99
CA CYS A 63 13.57 17.93 -6.33
C CYS A 63 14.74 18.45 -7.18
N SER A 64 15.65 19.27 -6.66
CA SER A 64 16.89 19.56 -7.39
C SER A 64 17.74 18.27 -7.53
N PRO A 65 18.32 17.95 -8.72
CA PRO A 65 18.51 18.79 -9.90
C PRO A 65 17.44 18.62 -11.00
N PHE A 66 16.29 18.03 -10.69
CA PHE A 66 15.24 17.75 -11.67
C PHE A 66 14.55 19.02 -12.15
N GLY A 67 14.27 19.07 -13.46
CA GLY A 67 13.36 20.05 -14.02
C GLY A 67 11.91 19.66 -13.75
N THR A 68 10.98 20.53 -14.17
CA THR A 68 9.53 20.36 -13.97
C THR A 68 8.99 19.04 -14.50
N THR A 69 9.42 18.63 -15.71
CA THR A 69 8.99 17.36 -16.33
C THR A 69 9.42 16.14 -15.51
N GLN A 70 10.67 16.11 -15.03
CA GLN A 70 11.16 14.98 -14.25
C GLN A 70 10.53 14.97 -12.84
N ALA A 71 10.38 16.14 -12.22
CA ALA A 71 9.71 16.26 -10.93
C ALA A 71 8.25 15.77 -11.01
N SER A 72 7.52 16.12 -12.07
CA SER A 72 6.14 15.63 -12.31
C SER A 72 6.08 14.12 -12.53
N LEU A 73 7.04 13.52 -13.23
CA LEU A 73 7.12 12.06 -13.34
C LEU A 73 7.43 11.40 -11.98
N ILE A 74 8.32 12.00 -11.17
CA ILE A 74 8.63 11.50 -9.82
C ILE A 74 7.41 11.61 -8.91
N GLU A 75 6.63 12.69 -9.01
CA GLU A 75 5.36 12.87 -8.31
C GLU A 75 4.37 11.75 -8.63
N GLU A 76 4.10 11.47 -9.91
CA GLU A 76 3.17 10.42 -10.31
C GLU A 76 3.65 9.01 -9.89
N ILE A 77 4.97 8.76 -9.92
CA ILE A 77 5.55 7.53 -9.39
C ILE A 77 5.30 7.43 -7.88
N ALA A 78 5.57 8.50 -7.13
CA ALA A 78 5.39 8.55 -5.68
C ALA A 78 3.93 8.37 -5.26
N LYS A 79 3.01 9.05 -5.95
CA LYS A 79 1.56 8.91 -5.77
C LYS A 79 1.07 7.50 -6.05
N THR A 80 1.51 6.92 -7.17
CA THR A 80 1.15 5.55 -7.54
C THR A 80 1.68 4.56 -6.52
N ARG A 81 2.91 4.76 -6.05
CA ARG A 81 3.52 3.91 -5.02
C ARG A 81 2.78 4.01 -3.68
N ALA A 82 2.42 5.20 -3.22
CA ALA A 82 1.63 5.39 -2.00
C ALA A 82 0.28 4.65 -2.08
N ARG A 83 -0.39 4.72 -3.24
CA ARG A 83 -1.63 3.96 -3.49
C ARG A 83 -1.40 2.45 -3.45
N ILE A 84 -0.33 1.95 -4.07
CA ILE A 84 0.03 0.52 -4.02
C ILE A 84 0.25 0.06 -2.57
N ASP A 85 1.03 0.81 -1.79
CA ASP A 85 1.33 0.42 -0.40
C ASP A 85 0.06 0.36 0.46
N LYS A 86 -0.85 1.34 0.32
CA LYS A 86 -2.17 1.30 0.96
C LYS A 86 -3.06 0.16 0.47
N MET A 87 -2.99 -0.19 -0.81
CA MET A 87 -3.72 -1.33 -1.34
C MET A 87 -3.20 -2.65 -0.77
N LEU A 88 -1.89 -2.80 -0.60
CA LEU A 88 -1.26 -3.98 -0.01
C LEU A 88 -1.62 -4.12 1.47
N GLU A 89 -1.62 -3.03 2.23
CA GLU A 89 -2.07 -3.00 3.62
C GLU A 89 -3.53 -3.51 3.75
N ARG A 90 -4.43 -3.01 2.89
CA ARG A 90 -5.83 -3.46 2.85
C ARG A 90 -5.97 -4.91 2.37
N LEU A 91 -5.11 -5.35 1.46
CA LEU A 91 -5.11 -6.71 0.94
C LEU A 91 -4.75 -7.73 2.04
N GLU A 92 -3.82 -7.37 2.92
CA GLU A 92 -3.43 -8.22 4.05
C GLU A 92 -4.62 -8.48 5.00
N GLY A 93 -5.42 -7.46 5.30
CA GLY A 93 -6.65 -7.62 6.07
C GLY A 93 -7.67 -8.56 5.42
N VAL A 94 -7.88 -8.43 4.10
CA VAL A 94 -8.78 -9.34 3.36
C VAL A 94 -8.23 -10.77 3.37
N ARG A 95 -6.93 -10.96 3.10
CA ARG A 95 -6.25 -12.26 3.12
C ARG A 95 -6.41 -12.95 4.48
N HIS A 96 -6.23 -12.19 5.58
CA HIS A 96 -6.41 -12.71 6.93
C HIS A 96 -7.85 -13.18 7.17
N ASN A 97 -8.84 -12.37 6.80
CA ASN A 97 -10.26 -12.73 6.90
C ASN A 97 -10.61 -13.97 6.08
N THR A 98 -10.11 -14.08 4.84
CA THR A 98 -10.28 -15.29 4.01
C THR A 98 -9.68 -16.51 4.70
N SER A 99 -8.50 -16.39 5.31
CA SER A 99 -7.86 -17.48 6.05
C SER A 99 -8.66 -17.92 7.27
N ILE A 100 -9.25 -16.99 8.02
CA ILE A 100 -10.14 -17.32 9.15
C ILE A 100 -11.39 -18.02 8.63
N GLN A 101 -12.03 -17.47 7.60
CA GLN A 101 -13.27 -18.03 7.07
C GLN A 101 -13.06 -19.45 6.51
N ARG A 102 -11.92 -19.74 5.87
CA ARG A 102 -11.56 -21.10 5.45
C ARG A 102 -11.52 -22.08 6.63
N ARG A 103 -10.99 -21.65 7.78
CA ARG A 103 -10.97 -22.49 8.99
C ARG A 103 -12.38 -22.78 9.50
N VAL A 104 -13.24 -21.76 9.53
CA VAL A 104 -14.64 -21.93 9.94
C VAL A 104 -15.37 -22.91 9.03
N VAL A 105 -15.18 -22.83 7.70
CA VAL A 105 -15.75 -23.81 6.76
C VAL A 105 -15.25 -25.23 7.05
N LEU A 106 -13.97 -25.41 7.35
CA LEU A 106 -13.44 -26.73 7.71
C LEU A 106 -14.08 -27.29 9.00
N GLU A 107 -14.30 -26.44 10.00
CA GLU A 107 -14.97 -26.82 11.24
C GLU A 107 -16.45 -27.19 11.02
N THR A 108 -17.18 -26.43 10.19
CA THR A 108 -18.58 -26.75 9.86
C THR A 108 -18.70 -28.03 9.05
N VAL A 109 -17.77 -28.31 8.13
CA VAL A 109 -17.68 -29.60 7.43
C VAL A 109 -17.48 -30.76 8.41
N GLN A 110 -16.57 -30.63 9.37
CA GLN A 110 -16.33 -31.67 10.38
C GLN A 110 -17.58 -31.92 11.23
N LYS A 111 -18.27 -30.85 11.63
CA LYS A 111 -19.53 -30.93 12.39
C LYS A 111 -20.62 -31.62 11.58
N PHE A 112 -20.80 -31.23 10.32
CA PHE A 112 -21.76 -31.86 9.41
C PHE A 112 -21.48 -33.37 9.24
N GLU A 113 -20.23 -33.77 8.97
CA GLU A 113 -19.85 -35.17 8.84
C GLU A 113 -20.05 -35.97 10.13
N SER A 114 -19.85 -35.36 11.31
CA SER A 114 -20.13 -36.01 12.59
C SER A 114 -21.63 -36.27 12.83
N LEU A 115 -22.48 -35.39 12.30
CA LEU A 115 -23.94 -35.45 12.45
C LEU A 115 -24.62 -36.29 11.37
N LYS A 116 -23.90 -36.70 10.33
CA LYS A 116 -24.40 -37.52 9.21
C LYS A 116 -25.04 -38.85 9.61
N LYS A 117 -24.73 -39.33 10.83
CA LYS A 117 -25.31 -40.56 11.42
C LYS A 117 -26.58 -40.27 12.25
N THR A 118 -26.96 -39.01 12.41
CA THR A 118 -28.07 -38.56 13.23
C THR A 118 -29.22 -38.11 12.32
N PRO A 119 -30.39 -38.76 12.35
CA PRO A 119 -31.55 -38.28 11.59
C PRO A 119 -32.14 -37.01 12.19
N GLY A 120 -32.58 -36.08 11.34
CA GLY A 120 -33.48 -34.98 11.73
C GLY A 120 -32.89 -33.58 11.60
N GLN A 121 -33.64 -32.60 12.11
CA GLN A 121 -33.45 -31.14 11.99
C GLN A 121 -32.04 -30.62 12.37
N LEU A 122 -31.27 -31.39 13.16
CA LEU A 122 -29.88 -31.06 13.49
C LEU A 122 -28.92 -31.20 12.30
N LEU A 123 -29.20 -32.15 11.40
CA LEU A 123 -28.44 -32.33 10.17
C LEU A 123 -28.70 -31.17 9.20
N ASP A 124 -29.98 -30.83 8.99
CA ASP A 124 -30.42 -29.75 8.10
C ASP A 124 -29.81 -28.40 8.55
N ASN A 125 -29.86 -28.10 9.86
CA ASN A 125 -29.25 -26.89 10.41
C ASN A 125 -27.72 -26.84 10.19
N ALA A 126 -27.03 -27.98 10.25
CA ALA A 126 -25.59 -28.04 10.02
C ALA A 126 -25.24 -27.86 8.53
N GLU A 127 -26.08 -28.35 7.63
CA GLU A 127 -25.96 -28.12 6.20
C GLU A 127 -26.17 -26.64 5.84
N ASP A 128 -27.19 -26.00 6.41
CA ASP A 128 -27.44 -24.57 6.23
C ASP A 128 -26.27 -23.71 6.74
N GLU A 129 -25.73 -24.05 7.92
CA GLU A 129 -24.56 -23.38 8.51
C GLU A 129 -23.34 -23.53 7.59
N TYR A 130 -23.07 -24.74 7.07
CA TYR A 130 -22.02 -24.97 6.09
C TYR A 130 -22.20 -24.13 4.82
N ASN A 131 -23.38 -24.17 4.21
CA ASN A 131 -23.69 -23.43 2.98
C ASN A 131 -23.53 -21.91 3.15
N LEU A 132 -23.95 -21.37 4.31
CA LEU A 132 -23.75 -19.96 4.66
C LEU A 132 -22.26 -19.60 4.73
N HIS A 133 -21.46 -20.40 5.44
CA HIS A 133 -20.03 -20.15 5.60
C HIS A 133 -19.25 -20.32 4.30
N GLN A 134 -19.65 -21.27 3.46
CA GLN A 134 -19.08 -21.51 2.12
C GLN A 134 -19.34 -20.33 1.19
N LYS A 135 -20.58 -19.82 1.12
CA LYS A 135 -20.90 -18.63 0.32
C LYS A 135 -20.08 -17.41 0.76
N LYS A 136 -19.97 -17.18 2.07
CA LYS A 136 -19.16 -16.08 2.61
C LYS A 136 -17.67 -16.24 2.29
N LEU A 137 -17.16 -17.47 2.22
CA LEU A 137 -15.80 -17.73 1.79
C LEU A 137 -15.61 -17.37 0.31
N GLU A 138 -16.52 -17.79 -0.56
CA GLU A 138 -16.49 -17.47 -2.00
C GLU A 138 -16.47 -15.95 -2.24
N GLU A 139 -17.34 -15.20 -1.56
CA GLU A 139 -17.36 -13.73 -1.63
C GLU A 139 -16.03 -13.09 -1.18
N LEU A 140 -15.37 -13.66 -0.16
CA LEU A 140 -14.06 -13.18 0.30
C LEU A 140 -12.94 -13.52 -0.69
N GLU A 141 -13.00 -14.68 -1.32
CA GLU A 141 -12.03 -15.10 -2.33
C GLU A 141 -12.13 -14.25 -3.60
N GLU A 142 -13.35 -13.96 -4.07
CA GLU A 142 -13.59 -13.08 -5.21
C GLU A 142 -13.06 -11.65 -4.92
N ARG A 143 -13.39 -11.10 -3.74
CA ARG A 143 -12.88 -9.79 -3.31
C ARG A 143 -11.35 -9.75 -3.21
N LEU A 144 -10.73 -10.85 -2.82
CA LEU A 144 -9.27 -10.94 -2.76
C LEU A 144 -8.68 -10.93 -4.17
N GLU A 145 -9.23 -11.72 -5.09
CA GLU A 145 -8.79 -11.79 -6.48
C GLU A 145 -8.90 -10.44 -7.18
N GLU A 146 -10.05 -9.75 -7.03
CA GLU A 146 -10.27 -8.43 -7.60
C GLU A 146 -9.22 -7.42 -7.10
N ARG A 147 -8.95 -7.39 -5.79
CA ARG A 147 -7.96 -6.47 -5.20
C ARG A 147 -6.54 -6.76 -5.67
N VAL A 148 -6.17 -8.02 -5.80
CA VAL A 148 -4.87 -8.43 -6.38
C VAL A 148 -4.75 -7.91 -7.81
N LYS A 149 -5.80 -8.06 -8.62
CA LYS A 149 -5.81 -7.58 -10.01
C LYS A 149 -5.64 -6.06 -10.11
N ILE A 150 -6.34 -5.29 -9.28
CA ILE A 150 -6.20 -3.83 -9.27
C ILE A 150 -4.78 -3.43 -8.83
N ALA A 151 -4.22 -4.08 -7.80
CA ALA A 151 -2.87 -3.81 -7.32
C ALA A 151 -1.82 -4.10 -8.41
N TRP A 152 -1.98 -5.21 -9.13
CA TRP A 152 -1.13 -5.58 -10.25
C TRP A 152 -1.13 -4.53 -11.36
N THR A 153 -2.30 -4.03 -11.76
CA THR A 153 -2.41 -2.96 -12.77
C THR A 153 -1.65 -1.71 -12.34
N LYS A 154 -1.74 -1.32 -11.05
CA LYS A 154 -1.00 -0.17 -10.53
C LYS A 154 0.51 -0.38 -10.48
N ILE A 155 0.96 -1.59 -10.17
CA ILE A 155 2.39 -1.95 -10.23
C ILE A 155 2.93 -1.81 -11.65
N GLU A 156 2.18 -2.25 -12.67
CA GLU A 156 2.63 -2.09 -14.06
C GLU A 156 2.61 -0.61 -14.50
N GLU A 157 1.62 0.18 -14.07
CA GLU A 157 1.60 1.64 -14.27
C GLU A 157 2.84 2.32 -13.67
N GLU A 158 3.20 1.99 -12.41
CA GLU A 158 4.40 2.51 -11.75
C GLU A 158 5.67 2.16 -12.55
N LYS A 159 5.74 0.95 -13.09
CA LYS A 159 6.87 0.45 -13.87
C LYS A 159 7.01 1.20 -15.20
N GLU A 160 5.91 1.48 -15.91
CA GLU A 160 5.94 2.29 -17.13
C GLU A 160 6.34 3.74 -16.85
N LEU A 161 5.85 4.34 -15.76
CA LEU A 161 6.29 5.66 -15.30
C LEU A 161 7.79 5.71 -15.02
N LYS A 162 8.33 4.69 -14.33
CA LYS A 162 9.77 4.57 -14.08
C LYS A 162 10.57 4.44 -15.37
N LYS A 163 10.10 3.68 -16.36
CA LYS A 163 10.75 3.60 -17.69
C LYS A 163 10.78 4.95 -18.38
N MET A 164 9.67 5.70 -18.38
CA MET A 164 9.61 7.04 -18.98
C MET A 164 10.59 8.00 -18.30
N LEU A 165 10.69 7.95 -16.97
CA LEU A 165 11.66 8.75 -16.21
C LEU A 165 13.11 8.39 -16.59
N VAL A 166 13.45 7.10 -16.60
CA VAL A 166 14.80 6.63 -16.98
C VAL A 166 15.16 7.08 -18.38
N HIS A 167 14.24 6.97 -19.35
CA HIS A 167 14.46 7.44 -20.71
C HIS A 167 14.75 8.95 -20.72
N ASN A 168 13.91 9.74 -20.05
CA ASN A 168 14.06 11.20 -19.98
C ASN A 168 15.39 11.64 -19.33
N LEU A 169 15.80 10.96 -18.25
CA LEU A 169 17.07 11.23 -17.57
C LEU A 169 18.29 10.83 -18.41
N SER A 170 18.21 9.70 -19.11
CA SER A 170 19.26 9.22 -20.01
C SER A 170 19.46 10.17 -21.19
N SER A 171 18.36 10.66 -21.80
CA SER A 171 18.42 11.68 -22.86
C SER A 171 19.10 12.98 -22.41
N ARG A 172 19.06 13.29 -21.11
CA ARG A 172 19.71 14.48 -20.53
C ARG A 172 21.09 14.21 -19.93
N SER A 173 21.65 13.01 -20.09
CA SER A 173 22.92 12.59 -19.47
C SER A 173 22.93 12.71 -17.94
N LEU A 174 21.76 12.71 -17.30
CA LEU A 174 21.62 12.71 -15.83
C LEU A 174 21.74 11.31 -15.23
N MET A 175 21.86 10.29 -16.09
CA MET A 175 22.13 8.91 -15.71
C MET A 175 23.23 8.30 -16.57
N ARG A 176 24.09 7.50 -15.94
CA ARG A 176 24.90 6.50 -16.65
C ARG A 176 23.99 5.31 -16.98
N SER A 177 24.22 4.69 -18.13
CA SER A 177 23.39 3.66 -18.80
C SER A 177 22.82 2.54 -17.91
N ASP A 178 23.43 2.27 -16.76
CA ASP A 178 23.10 1.11 -15.91
C ASP A 178 22.73 1.46 -14.45
N SER A 179 22.34 2.70 -14.18
CA SER A 179 22.00 3.11 -12.80
C SER A 179 20.51 2.88 -12.49
N SER A 180 20.21 2.35 -11.29
CA SER A 180 18.85 2.37 -10.75
C SER A 180 18.45 3.79 -10.37
N LEU A 181 17.15 4.13 -10.44
CA LEU A 181 16.66 5.47 -10.08
C LEU A 181 17.11 5.91 -8.68
N GLY A 182 17.20 4.99 -7.72
CA GLY A 182 17.69 5.26 -6.37
C GLY A 182 19.15 5.73 -6.29
N ARG A 183 19.94 5.60 -7.35
CA ARG A 183 21.32 6.10 -7.44
C ARG A 183 21.41 7.47 -8.13
N VAL A 184 20.31 7.98 -8.68
CA VAL A 184 20.27 9.31 -9.28
C VAL A 184 20.31 10.35 -8.15
N PRO A 185 21.29 11.28 -8.16
CA PRO A 185 21.34 12.35 -7.17
C PRO A 185 20.01 13.10 -7.10
N GLY A 186 19.48 13.27 -5.88
CA GLY A 186 18.22 13.96 -5.62
C GLY A 186 16.95 13.11 -5.81
N TYR A 187 17.00 11.95 -6.48
CA TYR A 187 15.78 11.16 -6.76
C TYR A 187 15.04 10.75 -5.50
N SER A 188 15.73 10.12 -4.55
CA SER A 188 15.10 9.64 -3.32
C SER A 188 14.49 10.79 -2.52
N GLN A 189 15.18 11.93 -2.45
CA GLN A 189 14.68 13.11 -1.73
C GLN A 189 13.39 13.65 -2.36
N CYS A 190 13.36 13.79 -3.69
CA CYS A 190 12.18 14.23 -4.42
C CYS A 190 11.03 13.22 -4.29
N PHE A 191 11.33 11.94 -4.44
CA PHE A 191 10.36 10.86 -4.33
C PHE A 191 9.71 10.85 -2.95
N TYR A 192 10.49 10.89 -1.86
CA TYR A 192 9.95 10.84 -0.51
C TYR A 192 9.18 12.10 -0.11
N TYR A 193 9.53 13.25 -0.68
CA TYR A 193 8.76 14.47 -0.50
C TYR A 193 7.31 14.31 -0.97
N PHE A 194 7.10 13.76 -2.17
CA PHE A 194 5.76 13.46 -2.68
C PHE A 194 5.12 12.24 -2.01
N PHE A 195 5.90 11.18 -1.79
CA PHE A 195 5.38 9.92 -1.26
C PHE A 195 4.78 10.10 0.13
N ASN A 196 5.47 10.81 1.02
CA ASN A 196 4.98 11.06 2.37
C ASN A 196 3.67 11.87 2.35
N TYR A 197 3.62 12.92 1.51
CA TYR A 197 2.41 13.70 1.29
C TYR A 197 1.22 12.82 0.89
N PHE A 198 1.37 11.98 -0.14
CA PHE A 198 0.28 11.13 -0.60
C PHE A 198 -0.04 9.98 0.37
N MET A 199 0.93 9.53 1.17
CA MET A 199 0.66 8.53 2.22
C MET A 199 -0.22 9.11 3.33
N GLU A 200 -0.02 10.37 3.71
CA GLU A 200 -0.84 11.10 4.68
C GLU A 200 -2.24 11.39 4.15
N GLU A 201 -2.38 11.79 2.88
CA GLU A 201 -3.68 12.04 2.23
C GLU A 201 -4.57 10.78 2.15
N LEU A 202 -3.97 9.59 2.17
CA LEU A 202 -4.66 8.30 2.05
C LEU A 202 -5.00 7.63 3.40
N VAL A 203 -4.73 8.29 4.53
CA VAL A 203 -5.15 7.86 5.88
C VAL A 203 -6.63 8.14 6.08
#